data_AF-A0A846AKP1-F1
#
_entry.id   AF-A0A846AKP1-F1
#
_cell.length_a   1.000
_cell.length_b   1.000
_cell.length_c   1.000
_cell.angle_alpha   90.00
_cell.angle_beta   90.00
_cell.angle_gamma   90.00
#
_symmetry.space_group_name_H-M   'P 1'
#
loop_
_entity.id
_entity.type
_entity.pdbx_description
1 polymer ?
#
loop_
_entity_poly.entity_id
_entity_poly.type
_entity_poly.pdbx_seq_one_letter_code
_entity_poly.pdbx_strand_id
1 'polypeptide(L)' 'MNETLYLETSFIGYLTARPRQSLIVAANMAVTRECWNTRRSNFEIYVSQVVFLP' A
#
# COMPACT_ATOMS: atom_id res chain seq x y z
N MET A 1 14.08 14.39 9.96
CA MET A 1 13.63 14.56 8.57
C MET A 1 13.07 13.21 8.16
N ASN A 2 11.77 13.12 7.84
CA ASN A 2 11.18 11.84 7.47
C ASN A 2 11.57 11.50 6.04
N GLU A 3 11.76 10.21 5.76
CA GLU A 3 12.00 9.74 4.40
C GLU A 3 10.73 9.93 3.56
N THR A 4 10.91 10.24 2.27
CA THR A 4 9.81 10.39 1.34
C THR A 4 9.48 9.04 0.71
N LEU A 5 8.21 8.62 0.78
CA LEU A 5 7.72 7.38 0.20
C LEU A 5 6.65 7.67 -0.85
N TYR A 6 6.91 7.27 -2.09
CA TYR A 6 5.93 7.32 -3.15
C TYR A 6 5.19 5.98 -3.26
N LEU A 7 3.86 6.01 -3.28
CA LEU A 7 3.03 4.81 -3.38
C LEU A 7 2.42 4.67 -4.77
N GLU A 8 2.63 3.50 -5.36
CA GLU A 8 2.02 3.08 -6.62
C GLU A 8 0.63 2.46 -6.41
N THR A 9 -0.16 2.41 -7.48
CA THR A 9 -1.53 1.85 -7.47
C THR A 9 -1.60 0.45 -6.89
N SER A 10 -0.59 -0.40 -7.16
CA SER A 10 -0.53 -1.77 -6.63
C SER A 10 -0.52 -1.81 -5.10
N PHE A 11 0.15 -0.87 -4.45
CA PHE A 11 0.20 -0.78 -2.99
C PHE A 11 -1.19 -0.47 -2.43
N ILE A 12 -1.88 0.52 -3.01
CA ILE A 12 -3.26 0.88 -2.64
C ILE A 12 -4.23 -0.27 -2.91
N GLY A 13 -4.04 -0.97 -4.03
CA GLY A 13 -4.80 -2.16 -4.40
C GLY A 13 -4.66 -3.28 -3.35
N TYR A 14 -3.44 -3.63 -2.95
CA TYR A 14 -3.22 -4.64 -1.90
C TYR A 14 -3.71 -4.19 -0.52
N LEU A 15 -3.62 -2.89 -0.21
CA LEU A 15 -4.10 -2.35 1.06
C LEU A 15 -5.62 -2.51 1.21
N THR A 16 -6.36 -2.20 0.16
CA THR A 16 -7.84 -2.12 0.15
C THR A 16 -8.54 -3.40 -0.35
N ALA A 17 -7.83 -4.30 -1.01
CA ALA A 17 -8.41 -5.52 -1.58
C ALA A 17 -9.10 -6.40 -0.51
N ARG A 18 -10.13 -7.14 -0.93
CA ARG A 18 -10.73 -8.19 -0.10
C ARG A 18 -9.90 -9.48 -0.21
N PRO A 19 -9.86 -10.32 0.85
CA PRO A 19 -9.18 -11.61 0.79
C PRO A 19 -9.64 -12.40 -0.44
N ARG A 20 -8.69 -12.91 -1.23
CA ARG A 20 -8.94 -13.75 -2.41
C ARG A 20 -8.36 -15.15 -2.17
N GLN A 21 -8.83 -16.14 -2.93
CA GLN A 21 -8.37 -17.54 -2.84
C GLN A 21 -6.89 -17.72 -3.22
N SER A 22 -6.27 -16.75 -3.91
CA SER A 22 -4.86 -16.83 -4.28
C SER A 22 -3.95 -16.55 -3.08
N LEU A 23 -3.17 -17.56 -2.67
CA LEU A 23 -2.21 -17.47 -1.58
C LEU A 23 -1.17 -16.35 -1.81
N ILE A 24 -0.69 -16.21 -3.05
CA ILE A 24 0.30 -15.17 -3.40
C ILE A 24 -0.28 -13.78 -3.18
N VAL A 25 -1.50 -13.55 -3.67
CA VAL A 25 -2.18 -12.26 -3.49
C VAL A 25 -2.44 -11.99 -2.00
N ALA A 26 -2.90 -13.01 -1.26
CA ALA A 26 -3.13 -12.88 0.18
C ALA A 26 -1.85 -12.54 0.96
N ALA A 27 -0.72 -13.15 0.62
CA ALA A 27 0.57 -12.87 1.22
C ALA A 27 1.01 -11.41 0.96
N ASN A 28 0.90 -10.94 -0.29
CA ASN A 28 1.21 -9.55 -0.63
C ASN A 28 0.32 -8.56 0.14
N MET A 29 -0.99 -8.83 0.24
CA MET A 29 -1.91 -8.02 1.03
C MET A 29 -1.53 -7.97 2.52
N ALA A 30 -1.14 -9.11 3.09
CA ALA A 30 -0.72 -9.18 4.49
C ALA A 30 0.52 -8.32 4.74
N VAL A 31 1.57 -8.48 3.92
CA VAL A 31 2.81 -7.69 4.03
C VAL A 31 2.55 -6.19 3.82
N THR A 32 1.74 -5.82 2.82
CA THR A 32 1.37 -4.42 2.57
C THR A 32 0.67 -3.80 3.77
N ARG A 33 -0.30 -4.51 4.38
CA ARG A 33 -1.04 -4.02 5.55
C ARG A 33 -0.16 -3.90 6.79
N GLU A 34 0.69 -4.89 7.03
CA GLU A 34 1.64 -4.84 8.13
C GLU A 34 2.58 -3.65 7.99
N CYS A 35 3.17 -3.46 6.80
CA CYS A 35 4.04 -2.33 6.52
C CYS A 35 3.31 -0.99 6.72
N TRP A 36 2.09 -0.86 6.20
CA TRP A 36 1.28 0.34 6.38
C TRP A 36 1.02 0.63 7.87
N ASN A 37 0.57 -0.37 8.63
CA ASN A 37 0.22 -0.19 10.04
C ASN A 37 1.43 0.13 10.92
N THR A 38 2.61 -0.43 10.60
CA THR A 38 3.79 -0.33 11.47
C THR A 38 4.74 0.81 11.07
N ARG A 39 4.76 1.23 9.80
CA ARG A 39 5.79 2.16 9.30
C ARG A 39 5.24 3.43 8.69
N ARG A 40 3.93 3.56 8.45
CA ARG A 40 3.34 4.73 7.77
C ARG A 40 3.73 6.07 8.39
N SER A 41 3.80 6.14 9.72
CA SER A 41 4.17 7.36 10.46
C SER A 41 5.60 7.84 10.20
N ASN A 42 6.46 6.97 9.71
CA ASN A 42 7.89 7.27 9.52
C ASN A 42 8.15 7.99 8.20
N PHE A 43 7.14 8.08 7.32
CA PHE A 43 7.27 8.61 5.97
C PHE A 43 6.38 9.81 5.71
N GLU A 44 6.89 10.74 4.90
CA GLU A 44 6.04 11.66 4.15
C GLU A 44 5.60 10.98 2.85
N ILE A 45 4.28 10.83 2.65
CA ILE A 45 3.75 9.99 1.57
C ILE A 45 3.14 10.80 0.46
N TYR A 46 3.49 10.39 -0.76
CA TYR A 46 3.01 10.94 -2.01
C TYR A 46 2.44 9.83 -2.90
N VAL A 47 1.49 10.20 -3.74
CA VAL A 47 0.90 9.37 -4.80
C VAL A 47 0.74 10.22 -6.06
N SER A 48 0.76 9.62 -7.24
CA SER A 48 0.43 10.34 -8.48
C SER A 48 -1.06 10.70 -8.51
N GLN A 49 -1.39 11.81 -9.18
CA GLN A 49 -2.77 12.23 -9.42
C GLN A 49 -3.61 11.14 -10.10
N VAL A 50 -2.99 10.31 -10.95
CA VAL A 50 -3.67 9.19 -11.64
C VAL A 50 -4.26 8.16 -10.67
N VAL A 51 -3.70 8.02 -9.46
CA VAL A 51 -4.19 7.08 -8.45
C VAL A 51 -5.57 7.49 -7.92
N PHE A 52 -5.91 8.78 -7.99
CA PHE A 52 -7.22 9.32 -7.58
C PHE A 52 -8.23 9.37 -8.73
N LEU A 53 -7.81 9.15 -9.98
CA LEU A 53 -8.73 9.17 -11.11
C LEU A 53 -9.56 7.88 -11.11
N PRO A 54 -10.90 7.99 -11.27
CA PRO A 54 -11.80 6.84 -11.36
C PRO A 54 -11.59 6.01 -12.63
#